data_AF-D2U4K1-F1
#
_entry.id   AF-D2U4K1-F1
#
_cell.length_a   1.000
_cell.length_b   1.000
_cell.length_c   1.000
_cell.angle_alpha   90.00
_cell.angle_beta   90.00
_cell.angle_gamma   90.00
#
_symmetry.space_group_name_H-M   'P 1'
#
loop_
_entity.id
_entity.type
_entity.pdbx_description
1 polymer ?
#
loop_
_entity_poly.entity_id
_entity_poly.type
_entity_poly.pdbx_seq_one_letter_code
_entity_poly.pdbx_strand_id
1 'polypeptide(L)'
;MLESVNIEDLERSEISLRSDGNKNPISVPVIPECEIQKSKDIFIGNLIISYPTTYCFSNENNVIGILLEYDKPPFYEKNEILFTRRYYLPKNNENIILLQNNKIQITDEFNNKDEFLGYVIEERKLHNAEL
;
A
#
# COMPACT_ATOMS: atom_id res chain seq x y z
N MET A 1 -6.07 4.13 -40.36
CA MET A 1 -5.60 4.98 -39.24
C MET A 1 -5.93 4.20 -37.98
N LEU A 2 -4.92 3.73 -37.25
CA LEU A 2 -5.15 3.16 -35.92
C LEU A 2 -5.37 4.36 -34.99
N GLU A 3 -6.61 4.55 -34.53
CA GLU A 3 -6.89 5.44 -33.41
C GLU A 3 -6.08 4.92 -32.22
N SER A 4 -5.00 5.62 -31.89
CA SER A 4 -4.21 5.39 -30.68
C SER A 4 -5.04 5.88 -29.50
N VAL A 5 -6.03 5.09 -29.12
CA VAL A 5 -6.70 5.25 -27.83
C VAL A 5 -5.65 4.96 -26.78
N ASN A 6 -5.23 6.02 -26.10
CA ASN A 6 -4.26 5.95 -25.04
C ASN A 6 -4.91 5.20 -23.89
N ILE A 7 -4.44 3.97 -23.61
CA ILE A 7 -5.07 3.03 -22.67
C ILE A 7 -5.21 3.70 -21.29
N GLU A 8 -4.24 4.52 -20.91
CA GLU A 8 -4.25 5.30 -19.66
C GLU A 8 -5.43 6.29 -19.57
N ASP A 9 -5.83 6.91 -20.68
CA ASP A 9 -6.97 7.85 -20.71
C ASP A 9 -8.30 7.12 -20.60
N LEU A 10 -8.37 5.89 -21.14
CA LEU A 10 -9.55 5.03 -21.03
C LEU A 10 -9.72 4.51 -19.60
N GLU A 11 -8.63 4.12 -18.94
CA GLU A 11 -8.62 3.70 -17.54
C GLU A 11 -9.05 4.84 -16.59
N ARG A 12 -8.58 6.08 -16.83
CA ARG A 12 -9.01 7.26 -16.05
C ARG A 12 -10.51 7.52 -16.16
N SER A 13 -11.10 7.27 -17.33
CA SER A 13 -12.54 7.44 -17.56
C SER A 13 -13.40 6.39 -16.83
N GLU A 14 -12.92 5.15 -16.71
CA GLU A 14 -13.62 4.11 -15.96
C GLU A 14 -13.58 4.34 -14.44
N ILE A 15 -12.45 4.85 -13.92
CA ILE A 15 -12.28 5.13 -12.48
C ILE A 15 -13.28 6.19 -12.00
N SER A 16 -13.63 7.14 -12.86
CA SER A 16 -14.53 8.26 -12.51
C SER A 16 -16.03 7.91 -12.56
N LEU A 17 -16.40 6.74 -13.12
CA LEU A 17 -17.79 6.28 -13.26
C LEU A 17 -18.22 5.20 -12.25
N ARG A 18 -17.29 4.58 -11.52
CA ARG A 18 -17.61 3.49 -10.59
C ARG A 18 -17.99 4.02 -9.21
N SER A 19 -19.29 4.20 -9.00
CA SER A 19 -19.90 4.45 -7.70
C SER A 19 -19.64 3.25 -6.76
N ASP A 20 -18.70 3.43 -5.84
CA ASP A 20 -18.51 2.83 -4.51
C ASP A 20 -18.87 1.36 -4.19
N GLY A 21 -18.89 0.44 -5.17
CA GLY A 21 -19.18 -0.98 -4.85
C GLY A 21 -18.70 -2.07 -5.80
N ASN A 22 -18.20 -1.73 -7.00
CA ASN A 22 -17.77 -2.71 -8.00
C ASN A 22 -16.32 -2.46 -8.47
N LYS A 23 -15.39 -2.47 -7.53
CA LYS A 23 -13.95 -2.37 -7.82
C LYS A 23 -13.39 -3.79 -7.97
N ASN A 24 -12.63 -4.00 -9.03
CA ASN A 24 -11.88 -5.23 -9.16
C ASN A 24 -10.79 -5.24 -8.08
N PRO A 25 -10.62 -6.37 -7.36
CA PRO A 25 -9.51 -6.47 -6.41
C PRO A 25 -8.19 -6.36 -7.16
N ILE A 26 -7.25 -5.57 -6.62
CA ILE A 26 -5.88 -5.55 -7.08
C ILE A 26 -5.06 -6.58 -6.30
N SER A 27 -4.16 -7.28 -6.98
CA SER A 27 -3.17 -8.14 -6.33
C SER A 27 -2.08 -7.28 -5.72
N VAL A 28 -1.80 -7.51 -4.44
CA VAL A 28 -0.88 -6.71 -3.64
C VAL A 28 0.12 -7.64 -2.95
N PRO A 29 1.44 -7.41 -3.09
CA PRO A 29 2.46 -8.16 -2.35
C PRO A 29 2.42 -7.76 -0.87
N VAL A 30 2.53 -8.73 0.02
CA VAL A 30 2.60 -8.56 1.47
C VAL A 30 4.04 -8.73 1.94
N ILE A 31 4.62 -7.64 2.40
CA ILE A 31 6.02 -7.54 2.79
C ILE A 31 6.09 -7.47 4.32
N PRO A 32 6.86 -8.37 4.98
CA PRO A 32 7.14 -8.25 6.40
C PRO A 32 7.85 -6.94 6.72
N GLU A 33 7.51 -6.31 7.85
CA GLU A 33 8.10 -5.03 8.29
C GLU A 33 9.65 -5.04 8.22
N CYS A 34 10.30 -6.12 8.66
CA CYS A 34 11.76 -6.26 8.65
C CYS A 34 12.40 -6.28 7.26
N GLU A 35 11.63 -6.53 6.19
CA GLU A 35 12.13 -6.57 4.82
C GLU A 35 11.86 -5.30 4.02
N ILE A 36 11.14 -4.33 4.59
CA ILE A 36 10.74 -3.11 3.89
C ILE A 36 11.94 -2.31 3.40
N GLN A 37 13.00 -2.20 4.21
CA GLN A 37 14.22 -1.49 3.81
C GLN A 37 14.89 -2.08 2.56
N LYS A 38 14.80 -3.40 2.36
CA LYS A 38 15.42 -4.09 1.22
C LYS A 38 14.53 -4.07 -0.02
N SER A 39 13.22 -3.96 0.18
CA SER A 39 12.20 -4.13 -0.86
C SER A 39 11.58 -2.81 -1.34
N LYS A 40 11.78 -1.71 -0.60
CA LYS A 40 11.18 -0.40 -0.90
C LYS A 40 11.37 0.02 -2.36
N ASP A 41 12.58 -0.12 -2.90
CA ASP A 41 12.93 0.35 -4.26
C ASP A 41 12.67 -0.70 -5.36
N ILE A 42 12.12 -1.86 -4.99
CA ILE A 42 11.79 -2.92 -5.95
C ILE A 42 10.44 -2.64 -6.62
N PHE A 43 10.38 -2.81 -7.94
CA PHE A 43 9.14 -2.71 -8.72
C PHE A 43 8.07 -3.70 -8.23
N ILE A 44 6.81 -3.27 -8.21
CA ILE A 44 5.66 -4.10 -7.78
C ILE A 44 5.64 -5.46 -8.47
N GLY A 45 5.90 -5.50 -9.79
CA GLY A 45 5.89 -6.76 -10.54
C GLY A 45 6.88 -7.79 -10.01
N ASN A 46 8.05 -7.37 -9.53
CA ASN A 46 9.03 -8.27 -8.93
C ASN A 46 8.66 -8.64 -7.49
N LEU A 47 8.05 -7.71 -6.75
CA LEU A 47 7.57 -7.97 -5.39
C LEU A 47 6.47 -9.03 -5.38
N ILE A 48 5.54 -8.99 -6.33
CA ILE A 48 4.46 -9.99 -6.47
C ILE A 48 5.01 -11.40 -6.69
N ILE A 49 6.17 -11.53 -7.33
CA ILE A 49 6.83 -12.84 -7.56
C ILE A 49 7.58 -13.31 -6.30
N SER A 50 8.09 -12.37 -5.50
CA SER A 50 9.01 -12.65 -4.39
C SER A 50 8.32 -12.80 -3.04
N TYR A 51 7.12 -12.25 -2.89
CA TYR A 51 6.38 -12.18 -1.63
C TYR A 51 4.99 -12.79 -1.74
N PRO A 52 4.40 -13.29 -0.64
CA PRO A 52 3.00 -13.68 -0.62
C PRO A 52 2.11 -12.52 -1.08
N THR A 53 1.05 -12.84 -1.82
CA THR A 53 0.11 -11.83 -2.32
C THR A 53 -1.25 -11.93 -1.64
N THR A 54 -1.89 -10.80 -1.44
CA THR A 54 -3.30 -10.68 -1.03
C THR A 54 -4.05 -9.76 -1.99
N TYR A 55 -5.33 -9.49 -1.72
CA TYR A 55 -6.13 -8.54 -2.48
C TYR A 55 -6.41 -7.25 -1.69
N CYS A 56 -6.52 -6.13 -2.39
CA CYS A 56 -7.02 -4.85 -1.87
C CYS A 56 -8.05 -4.28 -2.85
N PHE A 57 -9.12 -3.67 -2.34
CA PHE A 57 -10.14 -3.03 -3.16
C PHE A 57 -9.86 -1.53 -3.27
N SER A 58 -8.83 -1.18 -4.04
CA SER A 58 -8.36 0.20 -4.17
C SER A 58 -8.18 0.58 -5.64
N ASN A 59 -8.35 1.88 -5.93
CA ASN A 59 -8.01 2.48 -7.23
C ASN A 59 -6.57 3.00 -7.25
N GLU A 60 -5.81 2.73 -6.18
CA GLU A 60 -4.45 3.23 -6.05
C GLU A 60 -3.46 2.31 -6.76
N ASN A 61 -2.47 2.93 -7.38
CA ASN A 61 -1.36 2.23 -8.02
C ASN A 61 -0.17 2.15 -7.06
N ASN A 62 0.75 1.21 -7.32
CA ASN A 62 1.96 1.04 -6.53
C ASN A 62 1.67 0.75 -5.04
N VAL A 63 0.72 -0.13 -4.80
CA VAL A 63 0.27 -0.54 -3.46
C VAL A 63 1.04 -1.76 -2.99
N ILE A 64 1.51 -1.73 -1.75
CA ILE A 64 2.06 -2.89 -1.03
C ILE A 64 1.25 -3.11 0.26
N GLY A 65 1.22 -4.34 0.76
CA GLY A 65 0.77 -4.65 2.10
C GLY A 65 1.99 -4.74 3.01
N ILE A 66 1.98 -4.04 4.13
CA ILE A 66 3.04 -4.15 5.14
C ILE A 66 2.50 -4.99 6.29
N LEU A 67 3.08 -6.16 6.51
CA LEU A 67 2.72 -7.02 7.65
C LEU A 67 3.48 -6.52 8.88
N LEU A 68 2.74 -6.01 9.86
CA LEU A 68 3.32 -5.50 11.10
C LEU A 68 3.82 -6.66 11.98
N GLU A 69 5.10 -6.61 12.34
CA GLU A 69 5.72 -7.61 13.22
C GLU A 69 5.71 -7.16 14.69
N TYR A 70 5.47 -5.87 14.91
CA TYR A 70 5.39 -5.22 16.22
C TYR A 70 4.22 -4.25 16.26
N ASP A 71 3.65 -4.05 17.44
CA ASP A 71 2.61 -3.04 17.66
C ASP A 71 3.16 -1.63 17.33
N LYS A 72 2.32 -0.82 16.70
CA LYS A 72 2.56 0.61 16.46
C LYS A 72 1.48 1.41 17.18
N PRO A 73 1.62 1.56 18.52
CA PRO A 73 0.62 2.24 19.31
C PRO A 73 0.45 3.71 18.89
N PRO A 74 -0.77 4.28 19.02
CA PRO A 74 -1.92 3.69 19.70
C PRO A 74 -2.89 2.91 18.78
N PHE A 75 -2.68 2.91 17.46
CA PHE A 75 -3.72 2.50 16.51
C PHE A 75 -3.51 1.14 15.87
N TYR A 76 -2.26 0.67 15.73
CA TYR A 76 -1.98 -0.54 14.97
C TYR A 76 -1.35 -1.64 15.81
N GLU A 77 -1.78 -2.86 15.53
CA GLU A 77 -1.41 -4.07 16.26
C GLU A 77 -0.53 -4.98 15.39
N LYS A 78 0.30 -5.79 16.05
CA LYS A 78 1.03 -6.86 15.40
C LYS A 78 0.08 -7.79 14.62
N ASN A 79 0.57 -8.28 13.48
CA ASN A 79 -0.16 -9.12 12.51
C ASN A 79 -1.25 -8.39 11.72
N GLU A 80 -1.36 -7.08 11.83
CA GLU A 80 -2.15 -6.30 10.89
C GLU A 80 -1.37 -6.07 9.60
N ILE A 81 -2.11 -5.96 8.49
CA ILE A 81 -1.59 -5.58 7.18
C ILE A 81 -2.00 -4.15 6.91
N LEU A 82 -1.01 -3.28 6.71
CA LEU A 82 -1.22 -1.90 6.27
C LEU A 82 -1.05 -1.81 4.76
N PHE A 83 -2.14 -1.61 4.04
CA PHE A 83 -2.09 -1.35 2.60
C PHE A 83 -1.59 0.07 2.39
N THR A 84 -0.46 0.19 1.72
CA THR A 84 0.30 1.44 1.61
C THR A 84 0.50 1.80 0.15
N ARG A 85 0.11 3.02 -0.24
CA ARG A 85 0.48 3.58 -1.54
C ARG A 85 1.90 4.12 -1.48
N ARG A 86 2.84 3.52 -2.22
CA ARG A 86 4.23 3.97 -2.18
C ARG A 86 4.47 5.26 -2.96
N TYR A 87 5.36 6.09 -2.43
CA TYR A 87 5.94 7.28 -3.10
C TYR A 87 4.92 8.32 -3.57
N TYR A 88 3.75 8.37 -2.96
CA TYR A 88 2.72 9.33 -3.28
C TYR A 88 2.30 10.06 -2.01
N LEU A 89 2.13 11.38 -2.08
CA LEU A 89 1.68 12.15 -0.92
C LEU A 89 0.18 11.92 -0.68
N PRO A 90 -0.26 11.76 0.57
CA PRO A 90 -1.68 11.65 0.88
C PRO A 90 -2.43 12.89 0.39
N LYS A 91 -3.69 12.71 -0.02
CA LYS A 91 -4.53 13.83 -0.48
C LYS A 91 -5.27 14.48 0.70
N ASN A 92 -5.50 13.74 1.78
CA ASN A 92 -6.15 14.20 2.99
C ASN A 92 -5.24 13.90 4.21
N ASN A 93 -5.83 13.88 5.39
CA ASN A 93 -5.15 13.57 6.66
C ASN A 93 -4.95 12.05 6.85
N GLU A 94 -4.52 11.34 5.80
CA GLU A 94 -4.17 9.92 5.93
C GLU A 94 -2.83 9.74 6.64
N ASN A 95 -2.70 8.66 7.41
CA ASN A 95 -1.44 8.33 8.08
C ASN A 95 -0.36 7.99 7.05
N ILE A 96 0.82 8.59 7.24
CA ILE A 96 2.01 8.36 6.44
C ILE A 96 2.94 7.34 7.09
N ILE A 97 3.74 6.70 6.25
CA ILE A 97 4.75 5.74 6.65
C ILE A 97 6.13 6.32 6.34
N LEU A 98 6.92 6.46 7.40
CA LEU A 98 8.31 6.90 7.37
C LEU A 98 9.24 5.74 7.74
N LEU A 99 10.41 5.71 7.11
CA LEU A 99 11.50 4.81 7.45
C LEU A 99 12.55 5.58 8.23
N GLN A 100 12.72 5.19 9.49
CA GLN A 100 13.70 5.75 10.40
C GLN A 100 14.55 4.62 10.99
N ASN A 101 15.86 4.65 10.76
CA ASN A 101 16.80 3.65 11.26
C ASN A 101 16.39 2.20 10.93
N ASN A 102 15.97 1.95 9.69
CA ASN A 102 15.46 0.66 9.20
C ASN A 102 14.19 0.16 9.91
N LYS A 103 13.43 1.05 10.56
CA LYS A 103 12.15 0.75 11.19
C LYS A 103 11.05 1.60 10.58
N ILE A 104 9.85 1.04 10.57
CA ILE A 104 8.66 1.77 10.19
C ILE A 104 8.15 2.60 11.36
N GLN A 105 7.89 3.87 11.07
CA GLN A 105 7.13 4.80 11.89
C GLN A 105 5.88 5.24 11.13
N ILE A 106 4.76 5.32 11.84
CA ILE A 106 3.47 5.76 11.31
C ILE A 106 3.08 7.05 12.03
N THR A 107 2.71 8.07 11.28
CA THR A 107 2.42 9.42 11.78
C THR A 107 1.53 10.15 10.78
N ASP A 108 0.90 11.25 11.17
CA ASP A 108 0.24 12.20 10.27
C ASP A 108 1.12 13.41 9.92
N GLU A 109 2.28 13.54 10.59
CA GLU A 109 3.23 14.63 10.40
C GLU A 109 4.43 14.26 9.51
N PHE A 110 4.69 15.06 8.48
CA PHE A 110 5.90 14.92 7.65
C PHE A 110 7.16 15.44 8.36
N ASN A 111 8.22 14.63 8.37
CA ASN A 111 9.56 15.02 8.79
C ASN A 111 10.54 14.87 7.63
N ASN A 112 11.24 15.95 7.27
CA ASN A 112 12.20 15.96 6.16
C ASN A 112 13.48 15.12 6.43
N LYS A 113 13.68 14.63 7.65
CA LYS A 113 14.86 13.82 8.01
C LYS A 113 14.68 12.34 7.74
N ASP A 114 13.44 11.88 7.78
CA ASP A 114 13.11 10.46 7.64
C ASP A 114 12.72 10.16 6.19
N GLU A 115 12.93 8.92 5.75
CA GLU A 115 12.63 8.54 4.38
C GLU A 115 11.13 8.24 4.23
N PHE A 116 10.47 8.92 3.30
CA PHE A 116 9.05 8.72 3.04
C PHE A 116 8.80 7.46 2.19
N LEU A 117 8.03 6.51 2.73
CA LEU A 117 7.62 5.31 2.00
C LEU A 117 6.29 5.51 1.27
N GLY A 118 5.31 6.15 1.92
CA GLY A 118 3.94 6.23 1.40
C GLY A 118 2.90 6.60 2.45
N TYR A 119 1.63 6.41 2.13
CA TYR A 119 0.52 6.55 3.09
C TYR A 119 -0.35 5.31 3.14
N VAL A 120 -1.00 5.11 4.30
CA VAL A 120 -1.92 4.01 4.56
C VAL A 120 -3.26 4.28 3.87
N ILE A 121 -3.71 3.33 3.06
CA ILE A 121 -5.00 3.36 2.36
C ILE A 121 -6.05 2.55 3.13
N GLU A 122 -5.65 1.40 3.67
CA GLU A 122 -6.53 0.43 4.35
C GLU A 122 -5.72 -0.33 5.40
N GLU A 123 -6.37 -0.72 6.49
CA GLU A 123 -5.84 -1.65 7.48
C GLU A 123 -6.65 -2.95 7.48
N ARG A 124 -5.99 -4.08 7.68
CA ARG A 124 -6.66 -5.37 7.77
C ARG A 124 -6.05 -6.22 8.88
N LYS A 125 -6.90 -6.64 9.82
CA LYS A 125 -6.53 -7.62 10.84
C LYS A 125 -6.53 -9.02 10.23
N LEU A 126 -5.41 -9.73 10.34
CA LEU A 126 -5.40 -11.17 10.14
C LEU A 126 -6.22 -11.79 11.28
N HIS A 127 -7.49 -12.10 11.01
CA HIS A 127 -8.24 -12.96 11.90
C HIS A 127 -7.56 -14.33 11.84
N ASN A 128 -7.28 -14.94 13.00
CA ASN A 128 -6.96 -16.36 13.07
C ASN A 128 -8.19 -17.13 12.57
N ALA A 129 -8.31 -17.28 11.25
CA ALA A 129 -9.21 -18.27 10.68
C ALA A 129 -8.65 -19.62 11.12
N GLU A 130 -9.42 -20.28 11.97
CA GLU A 130 -9.20 -21.63 12.45
C GLU A 130 -8.86 -22.56 11.27
N LEU A 131 -7.85 -23.40 11.49
CA LEU A 131 -7.49 -24.54 10.63
C LEU A 131 -8.65 -25.52 10.48
#